data_AF-E3ND97-F1
#
_entry.id   AF-E3ND97-F1
#
_cell.length_a   1.000
_cell.length_b   1.000
_cell.length_c   1.000
_cell.angle_alpha   90.00
_cell.angle_beta   90.00
_cell.angle_gamma   90.00
#
_symmetry.space_group_name_H-M   'P 1'
#
loop_
_entity.id
_entity.type
_entity.pdbx_description
1 polymer ?
#
loop_
_entity_poly.entity_id
_entity_poly.type
_entity_poly.pdbx_seq_one_letter_code
_entity_poly.pdbx_strand_id
1 'polypeptide(L)'
;MGDTIANELTRCCAGGTRHFKNSNTCSSIKSEGTSMTCQRAASICCLRSLLDNACDSGTDIAKEEESCPSNINILGGGLKKECCDCCLLAKDLLSRNEACIAPAGFSAGCLRSFNKCCNGDFEITHASEIITGRPLNDPHVLHLGDRCSTAKCEHLCHDRGGEKVECSCRAGYDLAPDGMACID
;
A
#
# COMPACT_ATOMS: atom_id res chain seq x y z
N MET A 1 29.54 3.74 -4.70
CA MET A 1 29.44 2.30 -4.36
C MET A 1 28.08 1.90 -3.78
N GLY A 2 27.31 2.80 -3.14
CA GLY A 2 25.96 2.49 -2.62
C GLY A 2 24.90 2.23 -3.71
N ASP A 3 24.95 2.96 -4.82
CA ASP A 3 23.93 2.89 -5.88
C ASP A 3 23.87 1.53 -6.60
N THR A 4 25.01 0.85 -6.72
CA THR A 4 25.10 -0.49 -7.32
C THR A 4 24.42 -1.57 -6.48
N ILE A 5 24.48 -1.47 -5.16
CA ILE A 5 23.84 -2.44 -4.24
C ILE A 5 22.33 -2.20 -4.20
N ALA A 6 21.89 -0.94 -4.17
CA ALA A 6 20.46 -0.60 -4.21
C ALA A 6 19.79 -1.10 -5.51
N ASN A 7 20.46 -0.96 -6.65
CA ASN A 7 19.98 -1.46 -7.94
C ASN A 7 19.91 -3.00 -7.97
N GLU A 8 20.88 -3.69 -7.37
CA GLU A 8 20.84 -5.16 -7.25
C GLU A 8 19.66 -5.62 -6.39
N LEU A 9 19.47 -5.05 -5.20
CA LEU A 9 18.36 -5.41 -4.31
C LEU A 9 17.00 -5.17 -4.96
N THR A 10 16.85 -4.08 -5.70
CA THR A 10 15.63 -3.75 -6.45
C THR A 10 15.34 -4.82 -7.51
N ARG A 11 16.34 -5.23 -8.27
CA ARG A 11 16.20 -6.32 -9.26
C ARG A 11 15.83 -7.65 -8.60
N CYS A 12 16.46 -7.98 -7.47
CA CYS A 12 16.17 -9.22 -6.75
C CYS A 12 14.75 -9.22 -6.15
N CYS A 13 14.30 -8.11 -5.59
CA CYS A 13 12.93 -7.91 -5.15
C CYS A 13 11.94 -8.13 -6.31
N ALA A 14 12.18 -7.50 -7.47
CA ALA A 14 11.35 -7.69 -8.66
C ALA A 14 11.32 -9.15 -9.12
N GLY A 15 12.45 -9.86 -9.06
CA GLY A 15 12.55 -11.29 -9.33
C GLY A 15 11.67 -12.12 -8.37
N GLY A 16 11.69 -11.80 -7.08
CA GLY A 16 10.84 -12.43 -6.07
C GLY A 16 9.34 -12.23 -6.32
N THR A 17 8.93 -11.00 -6.62
CA THR A 17 7.54 -10.68 -7.01
C THR A 17 7.11 -11.47 -8.25
N ARG A 18 7.97 -11.53 -9.28
CA ARG A 18 7.69 -12.30 -10.51
C ARG A 18 7.57 -13.80 -10.21
N HIS A 19 8.43 -14.34 -9.35
CA HIS A 19 8.38 -15.75 -8.95
C HIS A 19 7.03 -16.12 -8.34
N PHE A 20 6.51 -15.30 -7.42
CA PHE A 20 5.18 -15.52 -6.85
C PHE A 20 4.10 -15.50 -7.95
N LYS A 21 4.07 -14.46 -8.79
CA LYS A 21 3.07 -14.33 -9.86
C LYS A 21 3.02 -15.55 -10.80
N ASN A 22 4.17 -16.19 -11.03
CA ASN A 22 4.27 -17.34 -11.93
C ASN A 22 3.99 -18.68 -11.25
N SER A 23 4.25 -18.81 -9.95
CA SER A 23 4.23 -20.10 -9.24
C SER A 23 3.20 -20.20 -8.12
N ASN A 24 2.60 -19.09 -7.71
CA ASN A 24 1.73 -18.96 -6.54
C ASN A 24 2.34 -19.49 -5.24
N THR A 25 3.68 -19.54 -5.16
CA THR A 25 4.41 -19.95 -3.96
C THR A 25 5.68 -19.13 -3.82
N CYS A 26 6.16 -19.01 -2.58
CA CYS A 26 7.46 -18.39 -2.28
C CYS A 26 8.53 -19.41 -1.88
N SER A 27 8.28 -20.68 -2.17
CA SER A 27 9.26 -21.75 -2.01
C SER A 27 10.22 -21.78 -3.20
N SER A 28 11.48 -22.13 -2.96
CA SER A 28 12.48 -22.41 -4.00
C SER A 28 12.69 -21.27 -5.01
N ILE A 29 12.75 -20.02 -4.53
CA ILE A 29 13.01 -18.84 -5.37
C ILE A 29 14.39 -18.97 -6.01
N LYS A 30 14.43 -19.06 -7.34
CA LYS A 30 15.68 -18.97 -8.11
C LYS A 30 16.09 -17.51 -8.19
N SER A 31 16.83 -17.06 -7.19
CA SER A 31 17.34 -15.68 -7.13
C SER A 31 18.21 -15.36 -8.35
N GLU A 32 17.99 -14.22 -8.99
CA GLU A 32 18.81 -13.75 -10.13
C GLU A 32 20.22 -13.25 -9.70
N GLY A 33 20.56 -13.37 -8.41
CA GLY A 33 21.85 -13.03 -7.83
C GLY A 33 22.25 -14.00 -6.72
N THR A 34 23.56 -14.13 -6.48
CA THR A 34 24.15 -15.11 -5.54
C THR A 34 24.32 -14.57 -4.12
N SER A 35 24.11 -13.27 -3.91
CA SER A 35 24.24 -12.66 -2.58
C SER A 35 23.07 -13.05 -1.67
N MET A 36 23.38 -13.29 -0.40
CA MET A 36 22.37 -13.52 0.64
C MET A 36 21.43 -12.32 0.82
N THR A 37 21.89 -11.10 0.54
CA THR A 37 21.06 -9.90 0.61
C THR A 37 20.04 -9.86 -0.54
N CYS A 38 20.47 -10.24 -1.74
CA CYS A 38 19.61 -10.40 -2.91
C CYS A 38 18.54 -11.49 -2.66
N GLN A 39 18.95 -12.66 -2.14
CA GLN A 39 18.01 -13.73 -1.81
C GLN A 39 16.97 -13.29 -0.78
N ARG A 40 17.39 -12.55 0.27
CA ARG A 40 16.46 -11.97 1.25
C ARG A 40 15.49 -10.99 0.62
N ALA A 41 15.97 -10.06 -0.21
CA ALA A 41 15.12 -9.10 -0.92
C ALA A 41 14.07 -9.81 -1.80
N ALA A 42 14.49 -10.85 -2.54
CA ALA A 42 13.58 -11.67 -3.33
C ALA A 42 12.53 -12.39 -2.47
N SER A 43 12.93 -13.00 -1.36
CA SER A 43 12.00 -13.66 -0.43
C SER A 43 10.98 -12.70 0.18
N ILE A 44 11.41 -11.52 0.62
CA ILE A 44 10.53 -10.49 1.20
C ILE A 44 9.48 -10.04 0.17
N CYS A 45 9.91 -9.70 -1.04
CA CYS A 45 9.00 -9.20 -2.08
C CYS A 45 8.09 -10.29 -2.65
N CYS A 46 8.55 -11.54 -2.68
CA CYS A 46 7.69 -12.68 -2.98
C CYS A 46 6.57 -12.80 -1.93
N LEU A 47 6.92 -12.84 -0.64
CA LEU A 47 5.93 -12.99 0.43
C LEU A 47 4.95 -11.81 0.46
N ARG A 48 5.43 -10.59 0.21
CA ARG A 48 4.56 -9.42 0.06
C ARG A 48 3.55 -9.61 -1.06
N SER A 49 4.00 -10.09 -2.22
CA SER A 49 3.11 -10.36 -3.37
C SER A 49 2.06 -11.44 -3.06
N LEU A 50 2.44 -12.45 -2.26
CA LEU A 50 1.53 -13.46 -1.75
C LEU A 50 0.46 -12.86 -0.84
N LEU A 51 0.86 -12.01 0.09
CA LEU A 51 -0.05 -11.35 1.03
C LEU A 51 -0.97 -10.35 0.31
N ASP A 52 -0.46 -9.54 -0.62
CA ASP A 52 -1.25 -8.64 -1.46
C ASP A 52 -2.31 -9.45 -2.26
N ASN A 53 -1.92 -10.57 -2.89
CA ASN A 53 -2.85 -11.45 -3.60
C ASN A 53 -3.92 -12.07 -2.68
N ALA A 54 -3.56 -12.43 -1.45
CA ALA A 54 -4.52 -12.95 -0.48
C ALA A 54 -5.57 -11.88 -0.11
N CYS A 55 -5.14 -10.62 0.08
CA CYS A 55 -6.02 -9.47 0.33
C CYS A 55 -6.94 -9.18 -0.86
N ASP A 56 -6.40 -9.18 -2.09
CA ASP A 56 -7.17 -8.99 -3.32
C ASP A 56 -8.24 -10.08 -3.45
N SER A 57 -7.87 -11.35 -3.26
CA SER A 57 -8.81 -12.47 -3.26
C SER A 57 -9.91 -12.32 -2.20
N GLY A 58 -9.59 -11.80 -1.01
CA GLY A 58 -10.59 -11.50 0.01
C GLY A 58 -11.56 -10.40 -0.42
N THR A 59 -11.03 -9.35 -1.03
CA THR A 59 -11.82 -8.23 -1.57
C THR A 59 -12.77 -8.70 -2.66
N ASP A 60 -12.31 -9.57 -3.56
CA ASP A 60 -13.12 -10.08 -4.66
C ASP A 60 -14.23 -11.01 -4.15
N ILE A 61 -13.96 -11.85 -3.13
CA ILE A 61 -15.01 -12.62 -2.43
C ILE A 61 -16.09 -11.69 -1.88
N ALA A 62 -15.72 -10.62 -1.18
CA ALA A 62 -16.70 -9.68 -0.63
C ALA A 62 -17.50 -8.93 -1.71
N LYS A 63 -16.99 -8.80 -2.93
CA LYS A 63 -17.76 -8.24 -4.06
C LYS A 63 -18.85 -9.21 -4.50
N GLU A 64 -18.52 -10.49 -4.63
CA GLU A 64 -19.39 -11.54 -5.17
C GLU A 64 -20.33 -12.18 -4.14
N GLU A 65 -19.85 -12.34 -2.91
CA GLU A 65 -20.52 -12.99 -1.79
C GLU A 65 -20.88 -11.97 -0.69
N GLU A 66 -21.77 -12.37 0.23
CA GLU A 66 -22.17 -11.57 1.41
C GLU A 66 -21.42 -11.99 2.69
N SER A 67 -20.50 -12.96 2.60
CA SER A 67 -19.80 -13.52 3.74
C SER A 67 -18.33 -13.77 3.45
N CYS A 68 -17.51 -13.67 4.49
CA CYS A 68 -16.07 -13.80 4.40
C CYS A 68 -15.54 -15.14 4.90
N PRO A 69 -14.41 -15.62 4.34
CA PRO A 69 -13.85 -16.91 4.71
C PRO A 69 -13.40 -16.92 6.18
N SER A 70 -13.77 -17.98 6.88
CA SER A 70 -13.39 -18.19 8.29
C SER A 70 -12.03 -18.88 8.45
N ASN A 71 -11.48 -19.48 7.39
CA ASN A 71 -10.23 -20.22 7.46
C ASN A 71 -9.01 -19.29 7.38
N ILE A 72 -8.39 -19.04 8.53
CA ILE A 72 -7.21 -18.19 8.67
C ILE A 72 -5.88 -18.97 8.77
N ASN A 73 -5.92 -20.30 8.78
CA ASN A 73 -4.75 -21.15 9.09
C ASN A 73 -3.81 -21.37 7.89
N ILE A 74 -4.08 -20.73 6.77
CA ILE A 74 -3.21 -20.72 5.59
C ILE A 74 -2.36 -19.44 5.59
N LEU A 75 -1.20 -19.47 4.93
CA LEU A 75 -0.39 -18.27 4.73
C LEU A 75 -1.22 -17.20 4.01
N GLY A 76 -1.33 -16.02 4.62
CA GLY A 76 -2.18 -14.93 4.12
C GLY A 76 -3.67 -15.05 4.45
N GLY A 77 -4.12 -16.11 5.12
CA GLY A 77 -5.53 -16.34 5.44
C GLY A 77 -6.14 -15.26 6.33
N GLY A 78 -5.41 -14.82 7.36
CA GLY A 78 -5.84 -13.70 8.21
C GLY A 78 -6.04 -12.40 7.43
N LEU A 79 -5.11 -12.07 6.52
CA LEU A 79 -5.18 -10.88 5.69
C LEU A 79 -6.29 -10.97 4.63
N LYS A 80 -6.49 -12.16 4.04
CA LYS A 80 -7.61 -12.44 3.15
C LYS A 80 -8.94 -12.18 3.84
N LYS A 81 -9.12 -12.68 5.06
CA LYS A 81 -10.30 -12.43 5.87
C LYS A 81 -10.48 -10.94 6.18
N GLU A 82 -9.43 -10.28 6.68
CA GLU A 82 -9.46 -8.85 7.01
C GLU A 82 -9.90 -8.01 5.82
N CYS A 83 -9.27 -8.16 4.65
CA CYS A 83 -9.64 -7.39 3.47
C CYS A 83 -11.08 -7.68 3.01
N CYS A 84 -11.51 -8.94 3.06
CA CYS A 84 -12.90 -9.30 2.78
C CYS A 84 -13.87 -8.55 3.72
N ASP A 85 -13.64 -8.62 5.03
CA ASP A 85 -14.49 -7.97 6.04
C ASP A 85 -14.52 -6.44 5.83
N CYS A 86 -13.39 -5.83 5.47
CA CYS A 86 -13.31 -4.40 5.17
C CYS A 86 -14.09 -3.99 3.91
N CYS A 87 -14.08 -4.82 2.87
CA CYS A 87 -14.91 -4.59 1.68
C CYS A 87 -16.41 -4.76 1.98
N LEU A 88 -16.80 -5.79 2.73
CA LEU A 88 -18.19 -5.96 3.15
C LEU A 88 -18.69 -4.78 3.99
N LEU A 89 -17.85 -4.25 4.90
CA LEU A 89 -18.19 -3.05 5.66
C LEU A 89 -18.47 -1.85 4.75
N ALA A 90 -17.69 -1.66 3.68
CA ALA A 90 -17.96 -0.59 2.71
C ALA A 90 -19.31 -0.81 2.01
N LYS A 91 -19.61 -2.04 1.55
CA LYS A 91 -20.91 -2.39 0.95
C LYS A 91 -22.07 -2.16 1.92
N ASP A 92 -21.89 -2.47 3.19
CA ASP A 92 -22.88 -2.24 4.24
C ASP A 92 -23.20 -0.76 4.44
N LEU A 93 -22.18 0.11 4.44
CA LEU A 93 -22.38 1.57 4.50
C LEU A 93 -23.12 2.09 3.26
N LEU A 94 -22.72 1.64 2.07
CA LEU A 94 -23.37 2.01 0.82
C LEU A 94 -24.85 1.56 0.77
N SER A 95 -25.15 0.35 1.24
CA SER A 95 -26.53 -0.17 1.27
C SER A 95 -27.43 0.61 2.23
N ARG A 96 -26.86 1.19 3.29
CA ARG A 96 -27.55 2.10 4.22
C ARG A 96 -27.57 3.56 3.77
N ASN A 97 -27.01 3.86 2.58
CA ASN A 97 -26.85 5.23 2.07
C ASN A 97 -26.05 6.14 3.04
N GLU A 98 -25.08 5.55 3.73
CA GLU A 98 -24.15 6.24 4.62
C GLU A 98 -22.88 6.66 3.86
N ALA A 99 -22.20 7.69 4.37
CA ALA A 99 -20.92 8.09 3.83
C ALA A 99 -19.90 6.97 4.05
N CYS A 100 -19.21 6.61 2.98
CA CYS A 100 -18.25 5.52 2.98
C CYS A 100 -16.90 5.99 3.56
N ILE A 101 -16.88 6.14 4.88
CA ILE A 101 -15.74 6.66 5.65
C ILE A 101 -15.21 5.52 6.53
N ALA A 102 -13.95 5.13 6.31
CA ALA A 102 -13.32 4.08 7.11
C ALA A 102 -12.97 4.58 8.54
N PRO A 103 -13.14 3.74 9.57
CA PRO A 103 -12.65 4.02 10.92
C PRO A 103 -11.13 4.23 10.99
N ALA A 104 -10.70 5.05 11.94
CA ALA A 104 -9.28 5.17 12.26
C ALA A 104 -8.74 3.84 12.85
N GLY A 105 -7.51 3.48 12.47
CA GLY A 105 -6.82 2.27 12.98
C GLY A 105 -6.88 1.05 12.07
N PHE A 106 -7.55 1.13 10.91
CA PHE A 106 -7.49 0.07 9.90
C PHE A 106 -6.10 -0.06 9.29
N SER A 107 -5.70 -1.30 8.99
CA SER A 107 -4.44 -1.56 8.29
C SER A 107 -4.48 -0.97 6.87
N ALA A 108 -3.29 -0.70 6.30
CA ALA A 108 -3.21 -0.19 4.93
C ALA A 108 -3.84 -1.15 3.89
N GLY A 109 -3.79 -2.46 4.13
CA GLY A 109 -4.44 -3.47 3.27
C GLY A 109 -5.96 -3.41 3.36
N CYS A 110 -6.49 -3.36 4.59
CA CYS A 110 -7.92 -3.18 4.83
C CYS A 110 -8.46 -1.88 4.21
N LEU A 111 -7.77 -0.75 4.42
CA LEU A 111 -8.15 0.54 3.84
C LEU A 111 -8.18 0.51 2.31
N ARG A 112 -7.21 -0.16 1.68
CA ARG A 112 -7.19 -0.37 0.22
C ARG A 112 -8.43 -1.14 -0.24
N SER A 113 -8.75 -2.24 0.43
CA SER A 113 -9.91 -3.08 0.11
C SER A 113 -11.24 -2.34 0.31
N PHE A 114 -11.40 -1.66 1.45
CA PHE A 114 -12.56 -0.82 1.77
C PHE A 114 -12.80 0.22 0.66
N ASN A 115 -11.77 0.99 0.30
CA ASN A 115 -11.88 2.02 -0.74
C ASN A 115 -12.20 1.43 -2.13
N LYS A 116 -11.67 0.25 -2.46
CA LYS A 116 -11.99 -0.45 -3.71
C LYS A 116 -13.47 -0.81 -3.80
N CYS A 117 -14.09 -1.20 -2.69
CA CYS A 117 -15.52 -1.56 -2.63
C CYS A 117 -16.43 -0.35 -2.41
N CYS A 118 -15.87 0.75 -1.90
CA CYS A 118 -16.53 2.03 -1.74
C CYS A 118 -16.89 2.72 -3.08
N ASN A 119 -15.95 2.70 -4.03
CA ASN A 119 -16.07 3.48 -5.27
C ASN A 119 -16.73 2.72 -6.43
N GLY A 120 -17.04 1.42 -6.27
CA GLY A 120 -17.35 0.56 -7.41
C GLY A 120 -16.14 0.41 -8.35
N ASP A 121 -16.20 -0.52 -9.30
CA ASP A 121 -15.07 -0.88 -10.17
C ASP A 121 -14.67 0.26 -11.13
N PHE A 122 -13.87 1.21 -10.62
CA PHE A 122 -13.11 2.15 -11.45
C PHE A 122 -11.64 1.74 -11.34
N GLU A 123 -11.13 1.10 -12.40
CA GLU A 123 -9.71 0.75 -12.53
C GLU A 123 -8.87 2.03 -12.54
N ILE A 124 -8.25 2.36 -11.40
CA ILE A 124 -7.11 3.28 -11.38
C ILE A 124 -5.89 2.48 -11.83
N THR A 125 -5.73 2.41 -13.15
CA THR A 125 -4.49 1.97 -13.79
C THR A 125 -3.38 2.96 -13.40
N HIS A 126 -2.35 2.45 -12.73
CA HIS A 126 -1.06 3.10 -12.43
C HIS A 126 -1.11 4.53 -11.85
N ALA A 127 -1.00 4.64 -10.53
CA ALA A 127 -0.42 5.82 -9.88
C ALA A 127 0.96 5.47 -9.28
N SER A 128 1.89 5.12 -10.16
CA SER A 128 3.30 5.45 -9.95
C SER A 128 3.67 6.45 -11.03
N GLU A 129 4.26 7.56 -10.59
CA GLU A 129 4.85 8.67 -11.37
C GLU A 129 3.87 9.68 -11.98
N ILE A 130 3.63 10.79 -11.27
CA ILE A 130 3.68 12.12 -11.92
C ILE A 130 4.49 13.07 -11.05
N ILE A 131 5.81 12.97 -11.19
CA ILE A 131 6.67 14.16 -11.20
C ILE A 131 6.47 14.76 -12.61
N THR A 132 5.78 15.90 -12.70
CA THR A 132 6.08 17.06 -13.56
C THR A 132 4.84 17.95 -13.76
N GLY A 133 4.88 19.14 -13.15
CA GLY A 133 4.49 20.40 -13.81
C GLY A 133 3.05 20.64 -14.28
N ARG A 134 2.22 21.11 -13.33
CA ARG A 134 1.20 22.18 -13.49
C ARG A 134 -0.11 21.85 -14.27
N PRO A 135 -1.17 22.69 -14.15
CA PRO A 135 -2.38 22.41 -13.39
C PRO A 135 -3.61 22.27 -14.32
N LEU A 136 -4.78 21.86 -13.80
CA LEU A 136 -6.12 22.30 -14.29
C LEU A 136 -7.24 21.69 -13.41
N ASN A 137 -7.62 22.46 -12.39
CA ASN A 137 -9.02 22.84 -12.11
C ASN A 137 -10.14 21.85 -12.54
N ASP A 138 -10.41 20.81 -11.75
CA ASP A 138 -11.67 20.05 -11.84
C ASP A 138 -12.30 19.85 -10.44
N PRO A 139 -13.62 20.10 -10.25
CA PRO A 139 -14.27 20.05 -8.93
C PRO A 139 -14.67 18.65 -8.45
N HIS A 140 -14.34 17.56 -9.16
CA HIS A 140 -14.82 16.21 -8.83
C HIS A 140 -13.70 15.17 -8.63
N VAL A 141 -12.56 15.58 -8.09
CA VAL A 141 -11.61 14.65 -7.46
C VAL A 141 -12.00 14.50 -5.99
N LEU A 142 -12.45 13.31 -5.61
CA LEU A 142 -12.59 12.94 -4.20
C LEU A 142 -11.18 12.92 -3.62
N HIS A 143 -10.74 14.07 -3.13
CA HIS A 143 -9.49 14.22 -2.42
C HIS A 143 -9.58 13.32 -1.19
N LEU A 144 -9.05 12.10 -1.30
CA LEU A 144 -8.41 11.43 -0.18
C LEU A 144 -7.41 12.47 0.31
N GLY A 145 -7.82 13.24 1.31
CA GLY A 145 -7.11 14.42 1.75
C GLY A 145 -5.73 13.99 2.16
N ASP A 146 -4.78 14.12 1.26
CA ASP A 146 -3.39 13.82 1.52
C ASP A 146 -3.07 14.72 2.71
N ARG A 147 -2.92 14.15 3.90
CA ARG A 147 -2.67 14.98 5.09
C ARG A 147 -1.37 15.75 4.90
N CYS A 148 -0.48 15.21 4.06
CA CYS A 148 0.68 15.87 3.50
C CYS A 148 0.40 17.06 2.57
N SER A 149 -0.72 17.11 1.85
CA SER A 149 -1.11 18.27 1.03
C SER A 149 -1.49 19.48 1.89
N THR A 150 -1.93 19.27 3.13
CA THR A 150 -2.20 20.36 4.10
C THR A 150 -1.05 20.57 5.09
N ALA A 151 -0.06 19.68 5.09
CA ALA A 151 1.12 19.78 5.94
C ALA A 151 2.08 20.85 5.41
N LYS A 152 2.69 21.60 6.33
CA LYS A 152 3.68 22.62 5.98
C LYS A 152 5.11 22.10 6.06
N CYS A 153 5.33 20.83 5.72
CA CYS A 153 6.66 20.24 5.71
C CYS A 153 7.51 20.90 4.63
N GLU A 154 8.73 21.32 4.97
CA GLU A 154 9.61 22.01 4.02
C GLU A 154 10.17 21.08 2.94
N HIS A 155 10.55 19.85 3.31
CA HIS A 155 11.19 18.91 2.39
C HIS A 155 10.37 17.64 2.14
N LEU A 156 10.14 16.82 3.16
CA LEU A 156 9.50 15.52 3.04
C LEU A 156 8.36 15.40 4.07
N CYS A 157 7.26 14.79 3.67
CA CYS A 157 6.12 14.50 4.53
C CYS A 157 5.80 13.01 4.52
N HIS A 158 5.57 12.45 5.70
CA HIS A 158 5.26 11.03 5.91
C HIS A 158 3.92 10.91 6.63
N ASP A 159 2.90 10.41 5.94
CA ASP A 159 1.66 10.01 6.58
C ASP A 159 1.75 8.54 7.00
N ARG A 160 2.12 8.32 8.27
CA ARG A 160 2.21 6.98 8.87
C ARG A 160 0.89 6.50 9.46
N GLY A 161 -0.22 7.21 9.23
CA GLY A 161 -1.53 6.87 9.79
C GLY A 161 -1.69 7.17 11.29
N GLY A 162 -0.76 7.94 11.87
CA GLY A 162 -0.86 8.44 13.26
C GLY A 162 -1.73 9.70 13.39
N GLU A 163 -1.83 10.27 14.59
CA GLU A 163 -2.65 11.48 14.86
C GLU A 163 -2.22 12.71 14.06
N LYS A 164 -0.95 12.78 13.64
CA LYS A 164 -0.39 13.84 12.79
C LYS A 164 0.53 13.24 11.73
N VAL A 165 0.76 13.99 10.65
CA VAL A 165 1.82 13.66 9.69
C VAL A 165 3.18 14.05 10.26
N GLU A 166 4.22 13.35 9.81
CA GLU A 166 5.59 13.58 10.26
C GLU A 166 6.43 14.19 9.13
N CYS A 167 7.07 15.32 9.39
CA CYS A 167 7.98 15.93 8.43
C CYS A 167 9.41 15.39 8.59
N SER A 168 10.20 15.36 7.51
CA SER A 168 11.63 15.08 7.59
C SER A 168 12.43 15.90 6.57
N CYS A 169 13.74 16.01 6.79
CA CYS A 169 14.64 16.79 5.94
C CYS A 169 15.50 15.91 5.03
N ARG A 170 16.01 16.50 3.94
CA ARG A 170 16.99 15.87 3.06
C ARG A 170 18.35 15.84 3.75
N ALA A 171 19.24 14.95 3.32
CA ALA A 171 20.58 14.83 3.88
C ALA A 171 21.33 16.18 3.85
N GLY A 172 21.93 16.54 4.98
CA GLY A 172 22.60 17.84 5.18
C GLY A 172 21.73 18.93 5.81
N TYR A 173 20.50 18.60 6.21
CA TYR A 173 19.59 19.51 6.92
C TYR A 173 18.97 18.80 8.12
N ASP A 174 18.82 19.51 9.23
CA ASP A 174 18.14 19.06 10.44
C ASP A 174 16.71 19.60 10.52
N LEU A 175 15.80 18.81 11.10
CA LEU A 175 14.42 19.24 11.30
C LEU A 175 14.35 20.24 12.46
N ALA A 176 13.78 21.41 12.18
CA ALA A 176 13.60 22.45 13.17
C ALA A 176 12.64 22.02 14.30
N PRO A 177 12.69 22.68 15.47
CA PRO A 177 11.84 22.33 16.63
C PRO A 177 10.33 22.50 16.39
N ASP A 178 9.93 23.24 15.35
CA ASP A 178 8.54 23.38 14.93
C ASP A 178 7.99 22.11 14.25
N GLY A 179 8.86 21.15 13.96
CA GLY A 179 8.54 19.87 13.33
C GLY A 179 8.15 20.00 11.85
N MET A 180 8.44 21.14 11.21
CA MET A 180 8.00 21.46 9.84
C MET A 180 9.13 22.02 8.97
N ALA A 181 9.93 22.94 9.49
CA ALA A 181 11.02 23.58 8.76
C ALA A 181 12.32 22.76 8.78
N CYS A 182 13.17 22.95 7.79
CA CYS A 182 14.50 22.35 7.72
C CYS A 182 15.57 23.44 7.85
N ILE A 183 16.55 23.21 8.72
CA ILE A 183 17.68 24.12 8.96
C ILE A 183 18.97 23.43 8.55
N ASP A 184 19.92 24.21 8.04
CA ASP A 184 21.28 23.75 7.69
C ASP A 184 22.13 23.50 8.95
#